data_AF-A0A5P9P901-F1
#
_entry.id   AF-A0A5P9P901-F1
#
_cell.length_a   1.000
_cell.length_b   1.000
_cell.length_c   1.000
_cell.angle_alpha   90.00
_cell.angle_beta   90.00
_cell.angle_gamma   90.00
#
_symmetry.space_group_name_H-M   'P 1'
#
loop_
_entity.id
_entity.type
_entity.pdbx_description
1 polymer ?
#
loop_
_entity_poly.entity_id
_entity_poly.type
_entity_poly.pdbx_seq_one_letter_code
_entity_poly.pdbx_strand_id
1 'polypeptide(L)'
;MVNNDTPATDGGGEASAAEETGTRRSNRFKKLDERAVTEDGFVNEWPDVGFVAMESPNDPAPSITVDDGQIVEMDGKDRDEFDFIDRFIADYAINVERAEDAMDVDSESFARDLVDINVPREEIVELSTAMTPAKLVSVVNHLDIAEIIMAMKKMRTRQTPGNQCHVTSVEDNVAQIAADAAEAALRGFYEVENTVGVARMAPLTALAQQIGAQCGRGGVITQCAVEEATELELGMRGMTGYAETVSVYGTEDVFKDGDDTPWSKAFLASGYASRGLKMRYTSGAGAELNMGQAEGKSMLYLETRCILVTKGCGVQGLQNGGISCIAIPTSVPAGVKEVAAENLITMMADLEVASGNDQTFTHSDKRRTARMMPQFLAGTDFIFSGYSAVPNYDNMFAGSTFDSSDFDEYNVMQRDLQVEGGTRPVDEETVLEYRERAVKALQTVFEELGFPPITDEEVDAAIYADGSKDMPERSTAEDIEAAEELLEDGVTGADVVKILAKNGFETIAQNMLGILKGRVAGDYIQTSGIFEGDGEFDIVSAVNDPNEYQGPGTGFRLEGERWEEKKDIRFAVDPEDI
;
A
#
# COMPACT_ATOMS: atom_id res chain seq x y z
N MET A 1 19.26 57.26 -75.89
CA MET A 1 18.92 57.68 -74.52
C MET A 1 18.25 56.51 -73.83
N VAL A 2 18.86 56.06 -72.74
CA VAL A 2 18.27 55.39 -71.57
C VAL A 2 17.79 53.92 -71.69
N ASN A 3 18.47 53.11 -70.85
CA ASN A 3 18.10 51.91 -70.09
C ASN A 3 18.21 50.49 -70.67
N ASN A 4 19.20 49.77 -70.10
CA ASN A 4 19.12 48.56 -69.24
C ASN A 4 18.04 47.52 -69.53
N ASP A 5 18.24 46.21 -69.37
CA ASP A 5 19.39 45.34 -69.13
C ASP A 5 18.81 43.93 -69.26
N THR A 6 19.41 43.05 -70.07
CA THR A 6 19.15 41.59 -70.11
C THR A 6 20.19 40.92 -71.02
N PRO A 7 20.52 39.62 -70.87
CA PRO A 7 21.02 38.90 -69.70
C PRO A 7 22.25 37.99 -70.02
N ALA A 8 22.65 37.22 -68.99
CA ALA A 8 23.27 35.89 -69.04
C ALA A 8 24.81 35.77 -69.00
N THR A 9 25.22 34.59 -68.47
CA THR A 9 26.55 33.95 -68.34
C THR A 9 27.18 34.16 -66.95
N ASP A 10 27.51 33.16 -66.12
CA ASP A 10 27.80 31.74 -66.36
C ASP A 10 27.54 30.87 -65.12
N GLY A 11 27.31 29.59 -65.38
CA GLY A 11 27.29 28.54 -64.37
C GLY A 11 28.68 28.27 -63.79
N GLY A 12 28.74 28.25 -62.47
CA GLY A 12 29.75 27.59 -61.64
C GLY A 12 29.03 27.33 -60.32
N GLY A 13 28.73 26.07 -59.99
CA GLY A 13 29.74 25.13 -59.54
C GLY A 13 29.49 24.95 -58.04
N GLU A 14 28.78 23.87 -57.72
CA GLU A 14 28.37 23.45 -56.39
C GLU A 14 29.55 23.49 -55.41
N ALA A 15 29.38 24.23 -54.31
CA ALA A 15 30.20 24.11 -53.11
C ALA A 15 29.27 23.71 -51.96
N SER A 16 29.05 22.39 -51.88
CA SER A 16 28.76 21.59 -50.69
C SER A 16 28.28 22.36 -49.44
N ALA A 17 26.97 22.53 -49.32
CA ALA A 17 26.36 22.46 -48.00
C ALA A 17 26.41 20.99 -47.59
N ALA A 18 27.15 20.69 -46.53
CA ALA A 18 27.25 19.37 -45.96
C ALA A 18 25.83 18.83 -45.66
N GLU A 19 25.39 17.84 -46.43
CA GLU A 19 24.31 16.96 -46.00
C GLU A 19 24.80 16.28 -44.73
N GLU A 20 24.30 16.72 -43.58
CA GLU A 20 24.25 15.86 -42.40
C GLU A 20 23.51 14.60 -42.84
N THR A 21 24.28 13.52 -43.04
CA THR A 21 23.78 12.17 -43.24
C THR A 21 23.20 11.63 -41.92
N GLY A 22 22.30 12.40 -41.30
CA GLY A 22 21.41 11.92 -40.26
C GLY A 22 20.52 10.86 -40.90
N THR A 23 20.71 9.59 -40.52
CA THR A 23 19.94 8.48 -41.07
C THR A 23 18.45 8.82 -40.97
N ARG A 24 17.75 8.80 -42.11
CA ARG A 24 16.32 9.17 -42.16
C ARG A 24 15.53 8.25 -41.23
N ARG A 25 15.10 8.79 -40.08
CA ARG A 25 14.34 8.03 -39.07
C ARG A 25 12.85 7.96 -39.45
N SER A 26 12.19 6.85 -39.12
CA SER A 26 10.75 6.71 -39.25
C SER A 26 10.02 7.70 -38.35
N ASN A 27 9.10 8.49 -38.92
CA ASN A 27 8.25 9.40 -38.15
C ASN A 27 7.34 8.67 -37.15
N ARG A 28 7.03 7.38 -37.40
CA ARG A 28 6.29 6.57 -36.42
C ARG A 28 7.14 6.33 -35.18
N PHE A 29 8.42 6.00 -35.34
CA PHE A 29 9.31 5.75 -34.21
C PHE A 29 9.54 7.02 -33.40
N LYS A 30 9.75 8.18 -34.04
CA LYS A 30 9.83 9.46 -33.33
C LYS A 30 8.65 9.69 -32.37
N LYS A 31 7.42 9.46 -32.83
CA LYS A 31 6.22 9.53 -31.99
C LYS A 31 6.16 8.48 -30.89
N LEU A 32 6.78 7.31 -31.09
CA LEU A 32 6.88 6.27 -30.07
C LEU A 32 7.92 6.64 -29.00
N ASP A 33 9.02 7.28 -29.37
CA ASP A 33 10.04 7.76 -28.41
C ASP A 33 9.59 8.97 -27.59
N GLU A 34 8.51 9.65 -28.01
CA GLU A 34 7.87 10.74 -27.27
C GLU A 34 6.81 10.22 -26.28
N ARG A 35 6.59 8.91 -26.19
CA ARG A 35 5.60 8.33 -25.27
C ARG A 35 6.20 8.22 -23.88
N ALA A 36 5.49 8.68 -22.86
CA ALA A 36 5.97 8.67 -21.48
C ALA A 36 6.55 7.33 -20.99
N VAL A 37 6.02 6.18 -21.44
CA VAL A 37 6.58 4.85 -21.10
C VAL A 37 8.06 4.66 -21.48
N THR A 38 8.60 5.44 -22.42
CA THR A 38 10.02 5.35 -22.79
C THR A 38 10.96 6.03 -21.80
N GLU A 39 10.41 6.75 -20.82
CA GLU A 39 11.14 7.33 -19.69
C GLU A 39 11.29 6.33 -18.53
N ASP A 40 10.58 5.20 -18.58
CA ASP A 40 10.66 4.15 -17.57
C ASP A 40 11.97 3.35 -17.68
N GLY A 41 12.44 2.84 -16.54
CA GLY A 41 13.55 1.91 -16.47
C GLY A 41 13.13 0.50 -16.87
N PHE A 42 13.63 0.01 -18.02
CA PHE A 42 13.53 -1.39 -18.42
C PHE A 42 14.92 -2.00 -18.54
N VAL A 43 15.10 -3.19 -17.98
CA VAL A 43 16.36 -3.93 -18.03
C VAL A 43 16.12 -5.38 -18.46
N ASN A 44 17.16 -6.03 -18.96
CA ASN A 44 17.14 -7.47 -19.13
C ASN A 44 17.38 -8.15 -17.78
N GLU A 45 16.90 -9.38 -17.65
CA GLU A 45 17.15 -10.21 -16.47
C GLU A 45 18.64 -10.39 -16.19
N TRP A 46 19.00 -10.42 -14.91
CA TRP A 46 20.34 -10.74 -14.42
C TRP A 46 20.25 -11.68 -13.20
N PRO A 47 20.10 -13.00 -13.43
CA PRO A 47 19.90 -13.99 -12.36
C PRO A 47 21.01 -14.01 -11.31
N ASP A 48 22.27 -13.84 -11.70
CA ASP A 48 23.42 -13.91 -10.78
C ASP A 48 23.35 -12.90 -9.63
N VAL A 49 22.66 -11.76 -9.83
CA VAL A 49 22.47 -10.73 -8.79
C VAL A 49 21.04 -10.67 -8.26
N GLY A 50 20.17 -11.60 -8.68
CA GLY A 50 18.76 -11.63 -8.28
C GLY A 50 17.86 -10.63 -9.00
N PHE A 51 18.32 -10.04 -10.12
CA PHE A 51 17.49 -9.13 -10.92
C PHE A 51 16.59 -9.91 -11.87
N VAL A 52 15.70 -10.71 -11.30
CA VAL A 52 14.71 -11.56 -11.97
C VAL A 52 13.45 -11.56 -11.11
N ALA A 53 12.28 -11.29 -11.71
CA ALA A 53 11.03 -11.25 -10.96
C ALA A 53 10.70 -12.63 -10.36
N MET A 54 10.62 -13.65 -11.22
CA MET A 54 10.21 -15.00 -10.86
C MET A 54 10.92 -16.04 -11.75
N GLU A 55 10.85 -17.32 -11.37
CA GLU A 55 11.40 -18.44 -12.17
C GLU A 55 12.92 -18.33 -12.41
N SER A 56 13.69 -17.87 -11.41
CA SER A 56 15.15 -17.80 -11.53
C SER A 56 15.75 -19.21 -11.58
N PRO A 57 16.76 -19.46 -12.43
CA PRO A 57 17.48 -20.74 -12.43
C PRO A 57 18.24 -21.03 -11.13
N ASN A 58 18.40 -20.02 -10.27
CA ASN A 58 19.11 -20.09 -8.99
C ASN A 58 18.17 -20.28 -7.79
N ASP A 59 16.85 -20.24 -8.01
CA ASP A 59 15.88 -20.53 -6.96
C ASP A 59 15.96 -22.02 -6.58
N PRO A 60 15.78 -22.36 -5.30
CA PRO A 60 15.81 -23.74 -4.88
C PRO A 60 14.62 -24.52 -5.44
N ALA A 61 14.81 -25.82 -5.64
CA ALA A 61 13.69 -26.72 -5.90
C ALA A 61 12.90 -26.94 -4.60
N PRO A 62 11.56 -27.07 -4.66
CA PRO A 62 10.77 -27.35 -3.46
C PRO A 62 11.12 -28.72 -2.87
N SER A 63 11.45 -28.75 -1.58
CA SER A 63 11.66 -29.98 -0.82
C SER A 63 11.46 -29.74 0.67
N ILE A 64 11.10 -30.80 1.40
CA ILE A 64 11.03 -30.79 2.85
C ILE A 64 11.37 -32.18 3.37
N THR A 65 12.02 -32.24 4.53
CA THR A 65 12.15 -33.47 5.31
C THR A 65 11.79 -33.18 6.77
N VAL A 66 10.92 -34.00 7.35
CA VAL A 66 10.53 -33.90 8.77
C VAL A 66 11.06 -35.09 9.54
N ASP A 67 11.78 -34.85 10.64
CA ASP A 67 12.25 -35.87 11.57
C ASP A 67 11.77 -35.55 12.99
N ASP A 68 11.10 -36.51 13.64
CA ASP A 68 10.54 -36.37 14.98
C ASP A 68 9.75 -35.06 15.23
N GLY A 69 8.98 -34.60 14.23
CA GLY A 69 8.16 -33.38 14.31
C GLY A 69 8.94 -32.08 14.14
N GLN A 70 10.17 -32.15 13.63
CA GLN A 70 11.02 -31.01 13.31
C GLN A 70 11.41 -31.04 11.83
N ILE A 71 11.32 -29.90 11.15
CA ILE A 71 11.84 -29.74 9.79
C ILE A 71 13.37 -29.76 9.86
N VAL A 72 13.99 -30.76 9.24
CA VAL A 72 15.44 -30.99 9.20
C VAL A 72 16.08 -30.68 7.84
N GLU A 73 15.27 -30.48 6.80
CA GLU A 73 15.66 -29.98 5.48
C GLU A 73 14.48 -29.19 4.90
N MET A 74 14.77 -28.07 4.24
CA MET A 74 13.79 -27.22 3.56
C MET A 74 14.40 -26.59 2.32
N ASP A 75 13.73 -26.70 1.18
CA ASP A 75 14.10 -26.11 -0.10
C ASP A 75 15.58 -26.34 -0.47
N GLY A 76 16.04 -27.58 -0.26
CA GLY A 76 17.36 -28.06 -0.64
C GLY A 76 18.48 -27.69 0.32
N LYS A 77 18.16 -27.09 1.47
CA LYS A 77 19.11 -26.78 2.54
C LYS A 77 18.89 -27.68 3.75
N ASP A 78 19.96 -28.29 4.24
CA ASP A 78 19.92 -29.02 5.51
C ASP A 78 19.81 -28.03 6.69
N ARG A 79 19.21 -28.46 7.80
CA ARG A 79 18.96 -27.58 8.97
C ARG A 79 20.24 -26.97 9.57
N ASP A 80 21.40 -27.60 9.42
CA ASP A 80 22.68 -27.02 9.86
C ASP A 80 23.23 -25.93 8.93
N GLU A 81 22.66 -25.81 7.72
CA GLU A 81 22.93 -24.74 6.74
C GLU A 81 21.89 -23.61 6.79
N PHE A 82 20.83 -23.76 7.58
CA PHE A 82 19.81 -22.72 7.75
C PHE A 82 20.41 -21.42 8.25
N ASP A 83 20.12 -20.35 7.52
CA ASP A 83 20.24 -19.01 8.05
C ASP A 83 19.11 -18.74 9.07
N PHE A 84 19.10 -17.55 9.67
CA PHE A 84 18.09 -17.25 10.70
C PHE A 84 16.64 -17.15 10.17
N ILE A 85 16.42 -16.98 8.86
CA ILE A 85 15.11 -16.90 8.20
C ILE A 85 14.64 -18.32 7.93
N ASP A 86 15.50 -19.14 7.34
CA ASP A 86 15.23 -20.57 7.11
C ASP A 86 14.83 -21.25 8.42
N ARG A 87 15.62 -21.02 9.48
CA ARG A 87 15.34 -21.55 10.81
C ARG A 87 14.01 -21.03 11.37
N PHE A 88 13.72 -19.75 11.21
CA PHE A 88 12.49 -19.16 11.72
C PHE A 88 11.25 -19.70 10.99
N ILE A 89 11.29 -19.76 9.67
CA ILE A 89 10.21 -20.33 8.84
C ILE A 89 9.97 -21.80 9.23
N ALA A 90 11.05 -22.59 9.30
CA ALA A 90 10.97 -24.01 9.64
C ALA A 90 10.41 -24.28 11.06
N ASP A 91 10.65 -23.37 12.00
CA ASP A 91 10.24 -23.56 13.41
C ASP A 91 8.87 -22.93 13.73
N TYR A 92 8.40 -21.95 12.96
CA TYR A 92 7.21 -21.15 13.31
C TYR A 92 6.16 -20.98 12.21
N ALA A 93 6.53 -21.06 10.92
CA ALA A 93 5.63 -20.63 9.84
C ALA A 93 4.90 -21.79 9.14
N ILE A 94 5.52 -22.97 9.09
CA ILE A 94 5.01 -24.13 8.36
C ILE A 94 4.29 -25.08 9.32
N ASN A 95 3.08 -25.51 8.97
CA ASN A 95 2.40 -26.58 9.68
C ASN A 95 3.10 -27.93 9.46
N VAL A 96 4.02 -28.27 10.38
CA VAL A 96 4.86 -29.48 10.31
C VAL A 96 4.07 -30.78 10.23
N GLU A 97 2.86 -30.84 10.79
CA GLU A 97 2.04 -32.07 10.78
C GLU A 97 1.54 -32.44 9.38
N ARG A 98 1.44 -31.47 8.47
CA ARG A 98 0.95 -31.66 7.09
C ARG A 98 2.02 -31.37 6.03
N ALA A 99 3.24 -31.04 6.44
CA ALA A 99 4.22 -30.49 5.53
C ALA A 99 4.62 -31.47 4.41
N GLU A 100 4.88 -32.73 4.74
CA GLU A 100 5.19 -33.76 3.74
C GLU A 100 3.99 -34.01 2.80
N ASP A 101 2.77 -34.11 3.35
CA ASP A 101 1.55 -34.29 2.55
C ASP A 101 1.31 -33.12 1.58
N ALA A 102 1.49 -31.87 2.02
CA ALA A 102 1.32 -30.68 1.19
C ALA A 102 2.39 -30.55 0.12
N MET A 103 3.62 -30.97 0.42
CA MET A 103 4.73 -30.96 -0.54
C MET A 103 4.59 -32.02 -1.63
N ASP A 104 3.95 -33.16 -1.31
CA ASP A 104 3.63 -34.25 -2.24
C ASP A 104 2.52 -33.91 -3.25
N VAL A 105 1.69 -32.89 -2.98
CA VAL A 105 0.67 -32.42 -3.94
C VAL A 105 1.35 -31.83 -5.17
N ASP A 106 0.96 -32.24 -6.38
CA ASP A 106 1.47 -31.65 -7.62
C ASP A 106 1.15 -30.14 -7.71
N SER A 107 2.17 -29.32 -7.98
CA SER A 107 2.03 -27.86 -7.96
C SER A 107 1.03 -27.35 -9.01
N GLU A 108 0.97 -27.98 -10.20
CA GLU A 108 0.02 -27.61 -11.24
C GLU A 108 -1.41 -28.03 -10.85
N SER A 109 -1.59 -29.19 -10.22
CA SER A 109 -2.88 -29.59 -9.66
C SER A 109 -3.37 -28.61 -8.60
N PHE A 110 -2.51 -28.20 -7.66
CA PHE A 110 -2.89 -27.21 -6.64
C PHE A 110 -3.19 -25.83 -7.26
N ALA A 111 -2.46 -25.43 -8.30
CA ALA A 111 -2.75 -24.22 -9.06
C ALA A 111 -4.14 -24.26 -9.72
N ARG A 112 -4.59 -25.43 -10.20
CA ARG A 112 -5.96 -25.61 -10.69
C ARG A 112 -6.98 -25.48 -9.56
N ASP A 113 -6.69 -26.03 -8.39
CA ASP A 113 -7.56 -25.91 -7.21
C ASP A 113 -7.72 -24.45 -6.77
N LEU A 114 -6.69 -23.60 -6.91
CA LEU A 114 -6.78 -22.15 -6.65
C LEU A 114 -7.83 -21.45 -7.52
N VAL A 115 -8.05 -21.88 -8.76
CA VAL A 115 -9.03 -21.27 -9.69
C VAL A 115 -10.33 -22.05 -9.83
N ASP A 116 -10.40 -23.28 -9.30
CA ASP A 116 -11.63 -24.07 -9.27
C ASP A 116 -12.62 -23.47 -8.27
N ILE A 117 -13.80 -23.09 -8.75
CA ILE A 117 -14.88 -22.54 -7.93
C ILE A 117 -15.48 -23.54 -6.94
N ASN A 118 -15.25 -24.84 -7.14
CA ASN A 118 -15.77 -25.90 -6.29
C ASN A 118 -14.84 -26.27 -5.15
N VAL A 119 -13.59 -25.77 -5.16
CA VAL A 119 -12.64 -25.96 -4.06
C VAL A 119 -12.73 -24.72 -3.15
N PRO A 120 -13.24 -24.85 -1.91
CA PRO A 120 -13.37 -23.72 -1.00
C PRO A 120 -12.01 -23.21 -0.53
N ARG A 121 -11.98 -21.93 -0.13
CA ARG A 121 -10.79 -21.27 0.41
C ARG A 121 -10.12 -22.05 1.55
N GLU A 122 -10.92 -22.59 2.47
CA GLU A 122 -10.44 -23.32 3.65
C GLU A 122 -9.58 -24.56 3.28
N GLU A 123 -10.00 -25.33 2.27
CA GLU A 123 -9.25 -26.51 1.80
C GLU A 123 -7.88 -26.12 1.21
N ILE A 124 -7.80 -24.96 0.55
CA ILE A 124 -6.54 -24.42 0.04
C ILE A 124 -5.63 -24.01 1.20
N VAL A 125 -6.15 -23.18 2.13
CA VAL A 125 -5.39 -22.67 3.29
C VAL A 125 -4.82 -23.81 4.13
N GLU A 126 -5.59 -24.87 4.34
CA GLU A 126 -5.17 -26.04 5.14
C GLU A 126 -3.88 -26.67 4.61
N LEU A 127 -3.65 -26.63 3.29
CA LEU A 127 -2.47 -27.19 2.63
C LEU A 127 -1.39 -26.13 2.38
N SER A 128 -1.76 -24.92 1.93
CA SER A 128 -0.78 -23.87 1.62
C SER A 128 -0.02 -23.37 2.84
N THR A 129 -0.64 -23.41 4.04
CA THR A 129 0.06 -23.11 5.32
C THR A 129 1.04 -24.20 5.76
N ALA A 130 1.12 -25.32 5.03
CA ALA A 130 2.08 -26.40 5.23
C ALA A 130 3.13 -26.48 4.10
N MET A 131 3.12 -25.54 3.14
CA MET A 131 4.06 -25.49 2.03
C MET A 131 5.31 -24.66 2.37
N THR A 132 6.45 -25.05 1.78
CA THR A 132 7.70 -24.28 1.86
C THR A 132 7.66 -23.03 0.96
N PRO A 133 8.60 -22.07 1.13
CA PRO A 133 8.69 -20.93 0.22
C PRO A 133 8.75 -21.33 -1.27
N ALA A 134 9.66 -22.22 -1.65
CA ALA A 134 9.79 -22.61 -3.05
C ALA A 134 8.55 -23.34 -3.57
N LYS A 135 7.81 -24.06 -2.72
CA LYS A 135 6.57 -24.73 -3.12
C LYS A 135 5.46 -23.76 -3.47
N LEU A 136 5.26 -22.73 -2.63
CA LEU A 136 4.28 -21.68 -2.90
C LEU A 136 4.59 -20.95 -4.22
N VAL A 137 5.87 -20.63 -4.45
CA VAL A 137 6.36 -20.05 -5.71
C VAL A 137 6.08 -20.99 -6.90
N SER A 138 6.41 -22.28 -6.75
CA SER A 138 6.19 -23.29 -7.78
C SER A 138 4.72 -23.39 -8.18
N VAL A 139 3.78 -23.27 -7.24
CA VAL A 139 2.34 -23.27 -7.52
C VAL A 139 1.93 -22.06 -8.36
N VAL A 140 2.25 -20.84 -7.90
CA VAL A 140 1.77 -19.62 -8.59
C VAL A 140 2.43 -19.38 -9.94
N ASN A 141 3.62 -19.95 -10.18
CA ASN A 141 4.26 -19.90 -11.49
C ASN A 141 3.44 -20.59 -12.60
N HIS A 142 2.58 -21.55 -12.25
CA HIS A 142 1.67 -22.20 -13.20
C HIS A 142 0.50 -21.31 -13.65
N LEU A 143 0.22 -20.21 -12.94
CA LEU A 143 -0.92 -19.35 -13.22
C LEU A 143 -0.53 -18.22 -14.18
N ASP A 144 -1.42 -17.88 -15.10
CA ASP A 144 -1.39 -16.59 -15.79
C ASP A 144 -2.03 -15.46 -14.95
N ILE A 145 -1.99 -14.22 -15.43
CA ILE A 145 -2.50 -13.09 -14.66
C ILE A 145 -4.03 -13.12 -14.44
N ALA A 146 -4.80 -13.69 -15.38
CA ALA A 146 -6.24 -13.80 -15.22
C ALA A 146 -6.60 -14.90 -14.20
N GLU A 147 -5.83 -15.98 -14.19
CA GLU A 147 -5.92 -17.03 -13.18
C GLU A 147 -5.52 -16.53 -11.79
N ILE A 148 -4.47 -15.70 -11.67
CA ILE A 148 -4.12 -15.01 -10.41
C ILE A 148 -5.28 -14.14 -9.92
N ILE A 149 -5.91 -13.34 -10.78
CA ILE A 149 -7.08 -12.52 -10.41
C ILE A 149 -8.22 -13.39 -9.88
N MET A 150 -8.50 -14.51 -10.54
CA MET A 150 -9.53 -15.45 -10.12
C MET A 150 -9.21 -16.07 -8.75
N ALA A 151 -7.96 -16.47 -8.54
CA ALA A 151 -7.50 -17.03 -7.28
C ALA A 151 -7.55 -16.00 -6.15
N MET A 152 -7.07 -14.77 -6.37
CA MET A 152 -7.11 -13.69 -5.38
C MET A 152 -8.55 -13.38 -4.93
N LYS A 153 -9.50 -13.39 -5.86
CA LYS A 153 -10.92 -13.20 -5.54
C LYS A 153 -11.45 -14.23 -4.55
N LYS A 154 -10.95 -15.47 -4.60
CA LYS A 154 -11.27 -16.55 -3.66
C LYS A 154 -10.45 -16.47 -2.37
N MET A 155 -9.16 -16.14 -2.49
CA MET A 155 -8.21 -16.29 -1.39
C MET A 155 -8.15 -15.10 -0.43
N ARG A 156 -8.58 -13.90 -0.85
CA ARG A 156 -8.73 -12.73 0.04
C ARG A 156 -9.45 -13.15 1.33
N THR A 157 -8.97 -12.68 2.47
CA THR A 157 -9.44 -13.14 3.79
C THR A 157 -10.80 -12.53 4.14
N ARG A 158 -10.95 -11.19 4.05
CA ARG A 158 -12.22 -10.49 4.26
C ARG A 158 -13.08 -10.50 3.00
N GLN A 159 -14.38 -10.72 3.15
CA GLN A 159 -15.29 -10.73 2.02
C GLN A 159 -15.36 -9.36 1.36
N THR A 160 -15.54 -8.29 2.13
CA THR A 160 -15.65 -6.92 1.61
C THR A 160 -14.26 -6.32 1.35
N PRO A 161 -13.93 -5.93 0.10
CA PRO A 161 -12.68 -5.22 -0.18
C PRO A 161 -12.62 -3.85 0.50
N GLY A 162 -11.43 -3.40 0.85
CA GLY A 162 -11.15 -2.07 1.42
C GLY A 162 -10.13 -1.30 0.60
N ASN A 163 -9.78 -0.12 1.11
CA ASN A 163 -8.75 0.72 0.52
C ASN A 163 -8.08 1.59 1.59
N GLN A 164 -6.79 1.85 1.41
CA GLN A 164 -5.94 2.69 2.25
C GLN A 164 -5.38 3.84 1.41
N CYS A 165 -5.11 4.98 2.05
CA CYS A 165 -4.48 6.11 1.39
C CYS A 165 -3.32 6.72 2.17
N HIS A 166 -2.43 7.39 1.44
CA HIS A 166 -1.44 8.31 1.97
C HIS A 166 -2.02 9.71 2.14
N VAL A 167 -1.79 10.35 3.28
CA VAL A 167 -2.04 11.76 3.53
C VAL A 167 -0.76 12.37 4.10
N THR A 168 -0.01 13.07 3.26
CA THR A 168 1.29 13.65 3.59
C THR A 168 1.39 15.07 3.06
N SER A 169 2.42 15.81 3.48
CA SER A 169 2.73 17.14 2.95
C SER A 169 4.24 17.27 2.80
N VAL A 170 4.72 17.86 1.71
CA VAL A 170 6.18 18.07 1.51
C VAL A 170 6.80 18.99 2.57
N GLU A 171 5.99 19.83 3.19
CA GLU A 171 6.39 20.75 4.27
C GLU A 171 6.00 20.22 5.67
N ASP A 172 5.55 18.96 5.77
CA ASP A 172 4.98 18.38 7.00
C ASP A 172 3.86 19.26 7.61
N ASN A 173 3.10 19.99 6.77
CA ASN A 173 2.13 20.98 7.21
C ASN A 173 0.92 20.32 7.88
N VAL A 174 0.80 20.53 9.19
CA VAL A 174 -0.23 19.90 10.04
C VAL A 174 -1.67 20.34 9.70
N ALA A 175 -1.87 21.58 9.26
CA ALA A 175 -3.19 22.07 8.86
C ALA A 175 -3.65 21.37 7.57
N GLN A 176 -2.75 21.26 6.59
CA GLN A 176 -2.99 20.50 5.37
C GLN A 176 -3.32 19.03 5.68
N ILE A 177 -2.46 18.36 6.46
CA ILE A 177 -2.63 16.94 6.81
C ILE A 177 -3.98 16.67 7.49
N ALA A 178 -4.43 17.55 8.39
CA ALA A 178 -5.74 17.39 9.01
C ALA A 178 -6.90 17.55 8.01
N ALA A 179 -6.81 18.52 7.09
CA ALA A 179 -7.82 18.72 6.05
C ALA A 179 -7.87 17.54 5.07
N ASP A 180 -6.72 17.11 4.56
CA ASP A 180 -6.61 16.01 3.61
C ASP A 180 -7.04 14.67 4.23
N ALA A 181 -6.74 14.44 5.51
CA ALA A 181 -7.20 13.23 6.21
C ALA A 181 -8.72 13.20 6.39
N ALA A 182 -9.36 14.36 6.59
CA ALA A 182 -10.82 14.44 6.68
C ALA A 182 -11.47 14.16 5.33
N GLU A 183 -10.93 14.72 4.25
CA GLU A 183 -11.40 14.45 2.90
C GLU A 183 -11.19 12.98 2.51
N ALA A 184 -10.02 12.41 2.81
CA ALA A 184 -9.72 11.01 2.53
C ALA A 184 -10.71 10.07 3.26
N ALA A 185 -10.95 10.30 4.54
CA ALA A 185 -11.94 9.55 5.30
C ALA A 185 -13.36 9.66 4.71
N LEU A 186 -13.78 10.85 4.24
CA LEU A 186 -15.05 11.05 3.54
C LEU A 186 -15.12 10.27 2.23
N ARG A 187 -14.03 10.21 1.48
CA ARG A 187 -13.93 9.48 0.20
C ARG A 187 -13.99 7.96 0.38
N GLY A 188 -13.95 7.45 1.61
CA GLY A 188 -14.27 6.05 1.92
C GLY A 188 -13.07 5.19 2.33
N PHE A 189 -11.87 5.76 2.42
CA PHE A 189 -10.70 5.02 2.90
C PHE A 189 -10.93 4.51 4.33
N TYR A 190 -10.50 3.27 4.59
CA TYR A 190 -10.58 2.65 5.91
C TYR A 190 -9.32 2.88 6.74
N GLU A 191 -8.20 3.04 6.05
CA GLU A 191 -6.91 3.31 6.65
C GLU A 191 -6.26 4.53 5.99
N VAL A 192 -5.60 5.34 6.80
CA VAL A 192 -4.90 6.56 6.36
C VAL A 192 -3.50 6.55 6.94
N GLU A 193 -2.52 6.74 6.10
CA GLU A 193 -1.12 6.68 6.44
C GLU A 193 -0.41 7.99 6.13
N ASN A 194 0.48 8.39 7.02
CA ASN A 194 1.37 9.51 6.81
C ASN A 194 2.81 9.09 7.08
N THR A 195 3.76 9.84 6.53
CA THR A 195 5.17 9.82 6.92
C THR A 195 5.69 11.26 6.93
N VAL A 196 6.98 11.48 7.15
CA VAL A 196 7.52 12.83 7.33
C VAL A 196 8.75 13.10 6.48
N GLY A 197 8.87 14.34 6.00
CA GLY A 197 10.11 14.83 5.42
C GLY A 197 11.18 15.06 6.49
N VAL A 198 10.76 15.48 7.68
CA VAL A 198 11.62 15.68 8.83
C VAL A 198 11.18 14.76 9.97
N ALA A 199 12.01 13.76 10.32
CA ALA A 199 11.68 12.74 11.33
C ALA A 199 11.08 13.28 12.65
N ARG A 200 11.55 14.44 13.11
CA ARG A 200 11.07 15.06 14.35
C ARG A 200 9.65 15.63 14.28
N MET A 201 9.08 15.78 13.09
CA MET A 201 7.69 16.23 12.90
C MET A 201 6.65 15.14 13.13
N ALA A 202 7.07 13.87 13.19
CA ALA A 202 6.17 12.72 13.26
C ALA A 202 5.08 12.81 14.35
N PRO A 203 5.35 13.29 15.58
CA PRO A 203 4.31 13.41 16.60
C PRO A 203 3.18 14.38 16.22
N LEU A 204 3.52 15.52 15.61
CA LEU A 204 2.51 16.52 15.22
C LEU A 204 1.73 16.09 13.99
N THR A 205 2.38 15.48 13.01
CA THR A 205 1.71 15.02 11.80
C THR A 205 0.81 13.80 12.07
N ALA A 206 1.23 12.89 12.95
CA ALA A 206 0.38 11.80 13.44
C ALA A 206 -0.87 12.34 14.17
N LEU A 207 -0.69 13.33 15.04
CA LEU A 207 -1.80 14.00 15.74
C LEU A 207 -2.77 14.67 14.75
N ALA A 208 -2.25 15.42 13.78
CA ALA A 208 -3.03 16.10 12.76
C ALA A 208 -3.86 15.11 11.92
N GLN A 209 -3.22 14.05 11.43
CA GLN A 209 -3.90 13.00 10.67
C GLN A 209 -4.97 12.31 11.50
N GLN A 210 -4.68 11.96 12.76
CA GLN A 210 -5.64 11.28 13.62
C GLN A 210 -6.87 12.14 13.88
N ILE A 211 -6.71 13.44 14.16
CA ILE A 211 -7.84 14.36 14.32
C ILE A 211 -8.62 14.50 13.00
N GLY A 212 -7.93 14.71 11.88
CA GLY A 212 -8.54 14.87 10.56
C GLY A 212 -9.36 13.66 10.13
N ALA A 213 -8.79 12.47 10.21
CA ALA A 213 -9.49 11.22 9.88
C ALA A 213 -10.77 11.02 10.71
N GLN A 214 -10.72 11.31 12.01
CA GLN A 214 -11.89 11.21 12.89
C GLN A 214 -12.93 12.32 12.66
N CYS A 215 -12.59 13.38 11.92
CA CYS A 215 -13.56 14.37 11.44
C CYS A 215 -14.33 13.86 10.23
N GLY A 216 -13.63 13.28 9.26
CA GLY A 216 -14.21 12.79 8.00
C GLY A 216 -15.13 11.60 8.19
N ARG A 217 -14.66 10.57 8.90
CA ARG A 217 -15.46 9.39 9.25
C ARG A 217 -14.90 8.73 10.51
N GLY A 218 -15.71 8.68 11.58
CA GLY A 218 -15.35 8.04 12.83
C GLY A 218 -15.08 6.55 12.64
N GLY A 219 -13.88 6.10 13.03
CA GLY A 219 -13.45 4.71 12.84
C GLY A 219 -12.36 4.49 11.79
N VAL A 220 -12.03 5.50 10.97
CA VAL A 220 -10.86 5.41 10.08
C VAL A 220 -9.60 5.21 10.93
N ILE A 221 -8.78 4.23 10.58
CA ILE A 221 -7.61 3.85 11.37
C ILE A 221 -6.38 4.53 10.77
N THR A 222 -5.56 5.18 11.61
CA THR A 222 -4.42 5.98 11.11
C THR A 222 -3.08 5.40 11.53
N GLN A 223 -2.04 5.65 10.73
CA GLN A 223 -0.65 5.31 11.08
C GLN A 223 0.33 6.40 10.70
N CYS A 224 1.53 6.37 11.29
CA CYS A 224 2.62 7.28 10.96
C CYS A 224 3.91 6.48 10.77
N ALA A 225 4.24 6.20 9.51
CA ALA A 225 5.36 5.37 9.11
C ALA A 225 6.70 6.07 9.36
N VAL A 226 7.41 5.65 10.41
CA VAL A 226 8.72 6.18 10.81
C VAL A 226 9.59 5.04 11.36
N GLU A 227 10.72 5.38 12.00
CA GLU A 227 11.55 4.37 12.67
C GLU A 227 10.75 3.60 13.73
N GLU A 228 10.96 2.29 13.81
CA GLU A 228 10.11 1.31 14.50
C GLU A 228 9.86 1.62 15.98
N ALA A 229 10.90 2.03 16.74
CA ALA A 229 10.75 2.39 18.14
C ALA A 229 9.95 3.69 18.32
N THR A 230 10.19 4.66 17.44
CA THR A 230 9.46 5.93 17.39
C THR A 230 7.98 5.70 17.05
N GLU A 231 7.69 4.87 16.04
CA GLU A 231 6.32 4.54 15.63
C GLU A 231 5.56 3.81 16.75
N LEU A 232 6.23 2.87 17.42
CA LEU A 232 5.65 2.18 18.57
C LEU A 232 5.36 3.17 19.72
N GLU A 233 6.24 4.13 19.99
CA GLU A 233 6.01 5.17 21.01
C GLU A 233 4.76 6.01 20.67
N LEU A 234 4.61 6.46 19.42
CA LEU A 234 3.41 7.18 18.96
C LEU A 234 2.14 6.34 19.14
N GLY A 235 2.22 5.05 18.81
CA GLY A 235 1.17 4.08 19.07
C GLY A 235 0.83 3.99 20.56
N MET A 236 1.83 3.79 21.44
CA MET A 236 1.64 3.71 22.89
C MET A 236 1.00 4.97 23.47
N ARG A 237 1.30 6.14 22.91
CA ARG A 237 0.75 7.44 23.34
C ARG A 237 -0.65 7.72 22.82
N GLY A 238 -1.18 6.89 21.91
CA GLY A 238 -2.54 7.11 21.40
C GLY A 238 -2.63 8.04 20.20
N MET A 239 -1.52 8.30 19.51
CA MET A 239 -1.48 9.23 18.36
C MET A 239 -1.80 8.55 17.03
N THR A 240 -1.63 7.23 16.94
CA THR A 240 -2.01 6.42 15.76
C THR A 240 -3.08 5.38 16.13
N GLY A 241 -3.81 4.84 15.16
CA GLY A 241 -4.72 3.72 15.35
C GLY A 241 -4.07 2.33 15.16
N TYR A 242 -3.00 2.26 14.37
CA TYR A 242 -2.28 1.04 14.01
C TYR A 242 -0.86 1.34 13.46
N ALA A 243 -0.14 0.31 13.01
CA ALA A 243 1.15 0.39 12.31
C ALA A 243 1.25 -0.66 11.17
N GLU A 244 1.93 -0.33 10.07
CA GLU A 244 2.07 -1.20 8.88
C GLU A 244 3.52 -1.35 8.42
N THR A 245 4.30 -0.26 8.45
CA THR A 245 5.67 -0.22 7.91
C THR A 245 6.70 -0.96 8.76
N VAL A 246 6.22 -1.96 9.51
CA VAL A 246 7.01 -2.87 10.34
C VAL A 246 7.68 -3.90 9.42
N SER A 247 8.86 -3.54 8.90
CA SER A 247 9.42 -4.18 7.70
C SER A 247 10.10 -5.54 7.96
N VAL A 248 9.94 -6.50 7.04
CA VAL A 248 10.67 -7.80 7.03
C VAL A 248 11.30 -8.07 5.67
N TYR A 249 12.36 -8.89 5.65
CA TYR A 249 13.21 -9.07 4.47
C TYR A 249 13.58 -10.53 4.22
N GLY A 250 13.87 -10.85 2.96
CA GLY A 250 14.04 -12.21 2.44
C GLY A 250 15.46 -12.74 2.49
N THR A 251 16.45 -11.95 2.91
CA THR A 251 17.83 -12.41 3.14
C THR A 251 18.40 -11.88 4.46
N GLU A 252 19.36 -12.61 5.03
CA GLU A 252 19.90 -12.30 6.35
C GLU A 252 20.68 -10.98 6.40
N ASP A 253 21.44 -10.68 5.35
CA ASP A 253 22.20 -9.42 5.31
C ASP A 253 21.28 -8.21 5.13
N VAL A 254 20.20 -8.33 4.35
CA VAL A 254 19.21 -7.25 4.21
C VAL A 254 18.42 -7.04 5.50
N PHE A 255 18.04 -8.11 6.22
CA PHE A 255 17.39 -7.96 7.52
C PHE A 255 18.27 -7.20 8.53
N LYS A 256 19.57 -7.50 8.56
CA LYS A 256 20.54 -6.80 9.42
C LYS A 256 20.71 -5.34 9.02
N ASP A 257 20.76 -5.03 7.74
CA ASP A 257 20.81 -3.65 7.25
C ASP A 257 19.50 -2.90 7.53
N GLY A 258 18.38 -3.62 7.60
CA GLY A 258 17.10 -3.16 8.14
C GLY A 258 17.04 -3.07 9.67
N ASP A 259 18.18 -3.25 10.37
CA ASP A 259 18.36 -3.20 11.83
C ASP A 259 17.52 -4.18 12.65
N ASP A 260 17.19 -5.34 12.07
CA ASP A 260 16.29 -6.30 12.70
C ASP A 260 16.66 -7.77 12.43
N THR A 261 15.91 -8.66 13.06
CA THR A 261 15.90 -10.11 12.85
C THR A 261 14.45 -10.60 12.87
N PRO A 262 14.15 -11.82 12.39
CA PRO A 262 12.81 -12.39 12.55
C PRO A 262 12.31 -12.39 14.00
N TRP A 263 13.19 -12.58 15.00
CA TRP A 263 12.83 -12.56 16.42
C TRP A 263 12.57 -11.16 16.97
N SER A 264 13.35 -10.15 16.59
CA SER A 264 13.09 -8.77 17.04
C SER A 264 11.78 -8.25 16.45
N LYS A 265 11.50 -8.56 15.18
CA LYS A 265 10.21 -8.28 14.55
C LYS A 265 9.06 -9.02 15.23
N ALA A 266 9.21 -10.31 15.52
CA ALA A 266 8.18 -11.08 16.23
C ALA A 266 7.88 -10.47 17.62
N PHE A 267 8.93 -10.04 18.32
CA PHE A 267 8.80 -9.36 19.60
C PHE A 267 8.11 -7.99 19.45
N LEU A 268 8.45 -7.21 18.42
CA LEU A 268 7.84 -5.92 18.11
C LEU A 268 6.36 -6.05 17.78
N ALA A 269 5.98 -7.01 16.93
CA ALA A 269 4.58 -7.35 16.63
C ALA A 269 3.79 -7.68 17.91
N SER A 270 4.37 -8.52 18.77
CA SER A 270 3.81 -8.80 20.10
C SER A 270 3.76 -7.55 20.99
N GLY A 271 4.69 -6.61 20.83
CA GLY A 271 4.73 -5.30 21.45
C GLY A 271 3.50 -4.48 21.12
N TYR A 272 3.17 -4.32 19.83
CA TYR A 272 1.94 -3.68 19.38
C TYR A 272 0.68 -4.41 19.90
N ALA A 273 0.59 -5.72 19.70
CA ALA A 273 -0.56 -6.52 20.13
C ALA A 273 -0.79 -6.46 21.65
N SER A 274 0.26 -6.42 22.46
CA SER A 274 0.16 -6.29 23.93
C SER A 274 -0.42 -4.95 24.39
N ARG A 275 -0.45 -3.95 23.50
CA ARG A 275 -1.10 -2.64 23.70
C ARG A 275 -2.46 -2.56 22.99
N GLY A 276 -2.93 -3.69 22.46
CA GLY A 276 -4.15 -3.78 21.67
C GLY A 276 -4.06 -2.99 20.37
N LEU A 277 -2.86 -2.74 19.84
CA LEU A 277 -2.70 -2.04 18.57
C LEU A 277 -2.79 -3.06 17.44
N LYS A 278 -3.68 -2.79 16.47
CA LYS A 278 -3.61 -3.45 15.16
C LYS A 278 -2.24 -3.16 14.56
N MET A 279 -1.66 -4.15 13.90
CA MET A 279 -0.50 -3.95 13.08
C MET A 279 -0.44 -4.97 11.96
N ARG A 280 0.35 -4.68 10.94
CA ARG A 280 0.80 -5.64 9.95
C ARG A 280 2.28 -5.41 9.65
N TYR A 281 2.91 -6.37 8.99
CA TYR A 281 4.26 -6.15 8.45
C TYR A 281 4.20 -5.51 7.08
N THR A 282 5.35 -5.06 6.61
CA THR A 282 5.60 -4.69 5.22
C THR A 282 6.76 -5.50 4.65
N SER A 283 6.58 -6.01 3.44
CA SER A 283 7.63 -6.56 2.58
C SER A 283 7.38 -6.12 1.14
N GLY A 284 8.04 -6.74 0.17
CA GLY A 284 7.81 -6.41 -1.23
C GLY A 284 8.96 -6.83 -2.11
N ALA A 285 8.61 -7.44 -3.24
CA ALA A 285 9.56 -7.85 -4.26
C ALA A 285 10.53 -6.73 -4.67
N GLY A 286 11.83 -7.05 -4.61
CA GLY A 286 12.91 -6.18 -5.05
C GLY A 286 13.66 -5.46 -3.92
N ALA A 287 13.19 -5.53 -2.67
CA ALA A 287 13.88 -4.94 -1.51
C ALA A 287 15.33 -5.45 -1.37
N GLU A 288 15.53 -6.75 -1.49
CA GLU A 288 16.85 -7.37 -1.32
C GLU A 288 17.80 -7.00 -2.46
N LEU A 289 17.28 -6.81 -3.68
CA LEU A 289 18.06 -6.31 -4.80
C LEU A 289 18.42 -4.84 -4.60
N ASN A 290 17.46 -4.01 -4.18
CA ASN A 290 17.67 -2.59 -3.91
C ASN A 290 18.78 -2.39 -2.87
N MET A 291 18.78 -3.23 -1.83
CA MET A 291 19.75 -3.23 -0.74
C MET A 291 21.02 -4.05 -1.07
N GLY A 292 21.09 -4.63 -2.27
CA GLY A 292 22.30 -5.21 -2.85
C GLY A 292 22.66 -6.64 -2.42
N GLN A 293 21.75 -7.35 -1.75
CA GLN A 293 21.99 -8.70 -1.21
C GLN A 293 20.85 -9.68 -1.51
N ALA A 294 20.52 -9.86 -2.80
CA ALA A 294 19.47 -10.79 -3.25
C ALA A 294 19.93 -12.27 -3.36
N GLU A 295 21.18 -12.60 -3.01
CA GLU A 295 21.71 -13.98 -3.01
C GLU A 295 21.52 -14.76 -4.34
N GLY A 296 21.42 -14.04 -5.45
CA GLY A 296 21.15 -14.59 -6.78
C GLY A 296 19.74 -15.19 -6.96
N LYS A 297 18.83 -15.01 -6.01
CA LYS A 297 17.45 -15.55 -6.03
C LYS A 297 16.50 -14.61 -6.76
N SER A 298 15.38 -15.13 -7.25
CA SER A 298 14.30 -14.29 -7.77
C SER A 298 13.66 -13.47 -6.66
N MET A 299 13.09 -12.34 -7.05
CA MET A 299 12.37 -11.45 -6.14
C MET A 299 11.20 -12.17 -5.48
N LEU A 300 10.43 -12.96 -6.25
CA LEU A 300 9.27 -13.70 -5.72
C LEU A 300 9.66 -14.76 -4.69
N TYR A 301 10.78 -15.46 -4.88
CA TYR A 301 11.24 -16.43 -3.88
C TYR A 301 11.63 -15.74 -2.58
N LEU A 302 12.38 -14.65 -2.64
CA LEU A 302 12.77 -13.89 -1.45
C LEU A 302 11.55 -13.29 -0.75
N GLU A 303 10.62 -12.72 -1.50
CA GLU A 303 9.36 -12.20 -0.98
C GLU A 303 8.51 -13.31 -0.33
N THR A 304 8.52 -14.52 -0.88
CA THR A 304 7.83 -15.65 -0.24
C THR A 304 8.45 -16.03 1.11
N ARG A 305 9.76 -15.84 1.29
CA ARG A 305 10.40 -15.96 2.62
C ARG A 305 9.88 -14.88 3.56
N CYS A 306 9.74 -13.63 3.10
CA CYS A 306 9.14 -12.54 3.88
C CYS A 306 7.71 -12.87 4.33
N ILE A 307 6.89 -13.40 3.43
CA ILE A 307 5.51 -13.81 3.70
C ILE A 307 5.47 -14.88 4.80
N LEU A 308 6.33 -15.90 4.72
CA LEU A 308 6.37 -16.94 5.74
C LEU A 308 7.00 -16.48 7.05
N VAL A 309 7.97 -15.56 7.05
CA VAL A 309 8.40 -14.89 8.29
C VAL A 309 7.22 -14.17 8.95
N THR A 310 6.44 -13.42 8.16
CA THR A 310 5.23 -12.73 8.65
C THR A 310 4.25 -13.72 9.28
N LYS A 311 3.98 -14.83 8.58
CA LYS A 311 3.11 -15.90 9.10
C LYS A 311 3.65 -16.50 10.40
N GLY A 312 4.95 -16.82 10.44
CA GLY A 312 5.60 -17.40 11.62
C GLY A 312 5.63 -16.47 12.83
N CYS A 313 5.65 -15.15 12.62
CA CYS A 313 5.53 -14.17 13.69
C CYS A 313 4.11 -14.12 14.30
N GLY A 314 3.11 -14.75 13.68
CA GLY A 314 1.72 -14.65 14.10
C GLY A 314 1.10 -13.28 13.82
N VAL A 315 1.66 -12.53 12.87
CA VAL A 315 1.10 -11.26 12.41
C VAL A 315 -0.13 -11.54 11.56
N GLN A 316 -1.16 -10.71 11.68
CA GLN A 316 -2.46 -10.93 11.05
C GLN A 316 -2.50 -10.59 9.55
N GLY A 317 -1.57 -9.76 9.08
CA GLY A 317 -1.56 -9.21 7.74
C GLY A 317 -0.19 -8.79 7.24
N LEU A 318 -0.13 -8.44 5.96
CA LEU A 318 1.08 -7.99 5.29
C LEU A 318 0.73 -6.96 4.22
N GLN A 319 1.47 -5.86 4.21
CA GLN A 319 1.61 -4.99 3.05
C GLN A 319 2.68 -5.57 2.13
N ASN A 320 2.31 -5.95 0.90
CA ASN A 320 3.27 -6.35 -0.14
C ASN A 320 2.73 -6.08 -1.55
N GLY A 321 3.50 -6.46 -2.57
CA GLY A 321 3.25 -6.13 -3.98
C GLY A 321 4.27 -5.13 -4.49
N GLY A 322 5.56 -5.38 -4.28
CA GLY A 322 6.67 -4.49 -4.66
C GLY A 322 6.84 -3.23 -3.79
N ILE A 323 5.76 -2.62 -3.30
CA ILE A 323 5.75 -1.46 -2.38
C ILE A 323 6.74 -0.37 -2.87
N SER A 324 7.59 0.18 -1.99
CA SER A 324 8.59 1.21 -2.33
C SER A 324 9.67 0.74 -3.30
N CYS A 325 9.75 -0.57 -3.56
CA CYS A 325 10.69 -1.16 -4.51
C CYS A 325 10.04 -1.45 -5.88
N ILE A 326 8.78 -1.10 -6.12
CA ILE A 326 7.98 -1.48 -7.31
C ILE A 326 8.67 -1.21 -8.67
N ALA A 327 9.53 -0.19 -8.76
CA ALA A 327 10.31 0.09 -9.98
C ALA A 327 11.26 -1.06 -10.37
N ILE A 328 11.71 -1.85 -9.39
CA ILE A 328 12.61 -2.98 -9.58
C ILE A 328 11.91 -4.16 -10.27
N PRO A 329 10.89 -4.82 -9.70
CA PRO A 329 10.24 -5.95 -10.36
C PRO A 329 9.65 -5.50 -11.70
N THR A 330 9.04 -4.32 -11.77
CA THR A 330 8.44 -3.84 -13.03
C THR A 330 9.46 -3.50 -14.11
N SER A 331 10.75 -3.36 -13.81
CA SER A 331 11.78 -3.13 -14.83
C SER A 331 12.17 -4.39 -15.62
N VAL A 332 11.82 -5.58 -15.13
CA VAL A 332 12.12 -6.87 -15.76
C VAL A 332 10.87 -7.57 -16.32
N PRO A 333 11.01 -8.58 -17.19
CA PRO A 333 9.88 -9.38 -17.67
C PRO A 333 9.04 -9.96 -16.55
N ALA A 334 7.73 -10.04 -16.77
CA ALA A 334 6.75 -10.59 -15.83
C ALA A 334 6.66 -9.91 -14.44
N GLY A 335 7.37 -8.80 -14.18
CA GLY A 335 7.35 -8.12 -12.88
C GLY A 335 5.96 -7.71 -12.37
N VAL A 336 5.07 -7.23 -13.26
CA VAL A 336 3.69 -6.93 -12.86
C VAL A 336 2.90 -8.18 -12.50
N LYS A 337 3.18 -9.32 -13.16
CA LYS A 337 2.56 -10.62 -12.82
C LYS A 337 3.06 -11.08 -11.46
N GLU A 338 4.36 -10.94 -11.22
CA GLU A 338 5.02 -11.30 -9.98
C GLU A 338 4.46 -10.52 -8.77
N VAL A 339 4.29 -9.21 -8.91
CA VAL A 339 3.63 -8.36 -7.90
C VAL A 339 2.22 -8.85 -7.53
N ALA A 340 1.44 -9.34 -8.48
CA ALA A 340 0.14 -9.94 -8.19
C ALA A 340 0.27 -11.35 -7.57
N ALA A 341 1.32 -12.09 -7.93
CA ALA A 341 1.60 -13.41 -7.40
C ALA A 341 2.04 -13.36 -5.93
N GLU A 342 2.89 -12.41 -5.51
CA GLU A 342 3.26 -12.24 -4.09
C GLU A 342 2.03 -11.90 -3.24
N ASN A 343 1.10 -11.06 -3.73
CA ASN A 343 -0.17 -10.80 -3.04
C ASN A 343 -1.01 -12.08 -2.89
N LEU A 344 -1.08 -12.91 -3.94
CA LEU A 344 -1.80 -14.19 -3.88
C LEU A 344 -1.15 -15.16 -2.87
N ILE A 345 0.19 -15.25 -2.83
CA ILE A 345 0.90 -16.08 -1.85
C ILE A 345 0.58 -15.63 -0.43
N THR A 346 0.53 -14.32 -0.16
CA THR A 346 0.12 -13.79 1.14
C THR A 346 -1.29 -14.25 1.53
N MET A 347 -2.23 -14.22 0.59
CA MET A 347 -3.59 -14.74 0.82
C MET A 347 -3.60 -16.26 1.03
N MET A 348 -2.74 -17.01 0.34
CA MET A 348 -2.55 -18.45 0.54
C MET A 348 -1.94 -18.77 1.90
N ALA A 349 -1.13 -17.87 2.47
CA ALA A 349 -0.65 -17.95 3.85
C ALA A 349 -1.73 -17.56 4.89
N ASP A 350 -2.96 -17.27 4.45
CA ASP A 350 -4.09 -16.86 5.30
C ASP A 350 -3.79 -15.58 6.09
N LEU A 351 -3.22 -14.59 5.40
CA LEU A 351 -2.92 -13.26 5.91
C LEU A 351 -3.80 -12.22 5.21
N GLU A 352 -4.16 -11.16 5.94
CA GLU A 352 -4.69 -9.92 5.34
C GLU A 352 -3.66 -9.37 4.34
N VAL A 353 -4.12 -8.84 3.21
CA VAL A 353 -3.25 -8.24 2.19
C VAL A 353 -3.61 -6.78 1.93
N ALA A 354 -2.66 -5.90 2.26
CA ALA A 354 -2.61 -4.53 1.77
C ALA A 354 -1.70 -4.50 0.53
N SER A 355 -2.31 -4.44 -0.67
CA SER A 355 -1.71 -5.01 -1.89
C SER A 355 -0.86 -4.06 -2.74
N GLY A 356 -0.15 -3.13 -2.11
CA GLY A 356 0.67 -2.14 -2.79
C GLY A 356 -0.19 -1.15 -3.57
N ASN A 357 0.09 -0.94 -4.86
CA ASN A 357 -0.48 0.15 -5.67
C ASN A 357 -0.22 1.55 -5.08
N ASP A 358 0.72 1.63 -4.17
CA ASP A 358 1.00 2.72 -3.25
C ASP A 358 2.20 3.57 -3.68
N GLN A 359 2.86 3.18 -4.78
CA GLN A 359 4.16 3.72 -5.20
C GLN A 359 4.27 3.96 -6.71
N THR A 360 5.00 5.00 -7.11
CA THR A 360 5.27 5.31 -8.52
C THR A 360 6.32 4.38 -9.12
N PHE A 361 6.12 4.00 -10.40
CA PHE A 361 7.09 3.18 -11.14
C PHE A 361 7.14 3.49 -12.65
N THR A 362 6.24 4.34 -13.14
CA THR A 362 6.04 4.59 -14.56
C THR A 362 5.51 5.99 -14.80
N HIS A 363 5.92 6.58 -15.92
CA HIS A 363 5.39 7.86 -16.42
C HIS A 363 4.13 7.67 -17.26
N SER A 364 3.69 6.43 -17.51
CA SER A 364 2.56 6.11 -18.39
C SER A 364 1.32 5.70 -17.60
N ASP A 365 0.24 6.48 -17.73
CA ASP A 365 -1.08 6.15 -17.16
C ASP A 365 -1.55 4.74 -17.51
N LYS A 366 -1.37 4.34 -18.77
CA LYS A 366 -1.77 2.99 -19.22
C LYS A 366 -1.06 1.87 -18.46
N ARG A 367 0.18 2.12 -18.04
CA ARG A 367 1.03 1.11 -17.41
C ARG A 367 0.74 1.05 -15.92
N ARG A 368 0.57 2.21 -15.25
CA ARG A 368 0.15 2.25 -13.83
C ARG A 368 -1.26 1.68 -13.64
N THR A 369 -2.20 1.98 -14.54
CA THR A 369 -3.53 1.33 -14.54
C THR A 369 -3.41 -0.18 -14.71
N ALA A 370 -2.63 -0.65 -15.69
CA ALA A 370 -2.47 -2.09 -15.94
C ALA A 370 -1.86 -2.85 -14.74
N ARG A 371 -0.93 -2.22 -14.00
CA ARG A 371 -0.36 -2.79 -12.77
C ARG A 371 -1.40 -2.97 -11.68
N MET A 372 -2.34 -2.04 -11.54
CA MET A 372 -3.36 -2.03 -10.49
C MET A 372 -4.55 -2.97 -10.78
N MET A 373 -4.84 -3.24 -12.06
CA MET A 373 -6.00 -4.03 -12.46
C MET A 373 -6.15 -5.38 -11.73
N PRO A 374 -5.09 -6.17 -11.46
CA PRO A 374 -5.28 -7.45 -10.79
C PRO A 374 -5.90 -7.32 -9.40
N GLN A 375 -5.35 -6.44 -8.57
CA GLN A 375 -5.84 -6.18 -7.21
C GLN A 375 -7.24 -5.56 -7.22
N PHE A 376 -7.50 -4.62 -8.15
CA PHE A 376 -8.80 -3.96 -8.27
C PHE A 376 -9.91 -4.89 -8.74
N LEU A 377 -9.67 -5.70 -9.78
CA LEU A 377 -10.70 -6.61 -10.32
C LEU A 377 -11.03 -7.76 -9.36
N ALA A 378 -10.01 -8.29 -8.67
CA ALA A 378 -10.20 -9.33 -7.66
C ALA A 378 -10.84 -8.76 -6.38
N GLY A 379 -10.44 -7.55 -6.00
CA GLY A 379 -10.54 -7.00 -4.66
C GLY A 379 -9.48 -7.64 -3.74
N THR A 380 -8.82 -6.85 -2.92
CA THR A 380 -7.95 -7.32 -1.81
C THR A 380 -8.46 -6.72 -0.49
N ASP A 381 -7.87 -7.08 0.65
CA ASP A 381 -8.30 -6.51 1.93
C ASP A 381 -8.12 -4.99 1.94
N PHE A 382 -7.03 -4.51 1.32
CA PHE A 382 -6.85 -3.12 0.87
C PHE A 382 -6.27 -3.06 -0.55
N ILE A 383 -7.08 -2.60 -1.52
CA ILE A 383 -6.74 -2.58 -2.96
C ILE A 383 -5.50 -1.73 -3.21
N PHE A 384 -5.46 -0.56 -2.60
CA PHE A 384 -4.24 0.17 -2.38
C PHE A 384 -3.90 0.05 -0.91
N SER A 385 -2.62 -0.15 -0.61
CA SER A 385 -2.05 0.10 0.71
C SER A 385 -1.55 1.55 0.85
N GLY A 386 -1.93 2.44 -0.06
CA GLY A 386 -1.39 3.79 -0.09
C GLY A 386 -1.77 4.59 -1.33
N TYR A 387 -3.06 4.63 -1.69
CA TYR A 387 -3.55 5.60 -2.68
C TYR A 387 -3.16 7.01 -2.23
N SER A 388 -2.52 7.86 -3.03
CA SER A 388 -2.20 9.20 -2.54
C SER A 388 -3.46 10.06 -2.47
N ALA A 389 -3.97 10.37 -1.28
CA ALA A 389 -5.11 11.28 -1.12
C ALA A 389 -4.71 12.76 -1.29
N VAL A 390 -3.43 13.02 -1.49
CA VAL A 390 -2.83 14.30 -1.87
C VAL A 390 -2.23 14.19 -3.28
N PRO A 391 -1.96 15.31 -3.97
CA PRO A 391 -1.22 15.28 -5.22
C PRO A 391 0.13 14.62 -5.04
N ASN A 392 0.63 13.87 -6.03
CA ASN A 392 1.88 13.13 -5.87
C ASN A 392 3.11 14.02 -5.60
N TYR A 393 3.06 15.34 -5.84
CA TYR A 393 4.13 16.24 -5.44
C TYR A 393 4.23 16.45 -3.91
N ASP A 394 3.18 16.14 -3.16
CA ASP A 394 3.14 16.15 -1.70
C ASP A 394 3.28 14.78 -1.07
N ASN A 395 3.23 13.73 -1.90
CA ASN A 395 3.33 12.36 -1.41
C ASN A 395 4.75 12.07 -0.92
N MET A 396 4.92 11.99 0.40
CA MET A 396 6.23 11.81 1.04
C MET A 396 6.78 10.39 0.98
N PHE A 397 6.01 9.47 0.42
CA PHE A 397 6.50 8.17 -0.01
C PHE A 397 7.04 8.21 -1.46
N ALA A 398 7.41 9.39 -1.98
CA ALA A 398 7.88 9.57 -3.36
C ALA A 398 6.83 9.27 -4.46
N GLY A 399 5.55 9.51 -4.14
CA GLY A 399 4.44 9.36 -5.07
C GLY A 399 3.84 7.96 -5.06
N SER A 400 2.51 7.91 -5.18
CA SER A 400 1.73 6.68 -5.32
C SER A 400 1.37 6.35 -6.77
N THR A 401 0.95 5.10 -7.03
CA THR A 401 0.47 4.67 -8.35
C THR A 401 -0.74 5.50 -8.80
N PHE A 402 -1.59 5.93 -7.86
CA PHE A 402 -2.71 6.84 -8.08
C PHE A 402 -2.68 7.96 -7.03
N ASP A 403 -3.11 9.16 -7.43
CA ASP A 403 -3.14 10.32 -6.53
C ASP A 403 -4.49 11.07 -6.51
N SER A 404 -4.57 12.18 -5.79
CA SER A 404 -5.81 12.95 -5.64
C SER A 404 -6.40 13.40 -6.98
N SER A 405 -5.59 13.57 -8.02
CA SER A 405 -6.07 13.94 -9.35
C SER A 405 -6.80 12.80 -10.08
N ASP A 406 -6.60 11.56 -9.62
CA ASP A 406 -7.22 10.37 -10.19
C ASP A 406 -8.57 9.99 -9.54
N PHE A 407 -9.05 10.71 -8.51
CA PHE A 407 -10.24 10.30 -7.75
C PHE A 407 -11.47 10.09 -8.65
N ASP A 408 -11.70 10.99 -9.59
CA ASP A 408 -12.81 10.89 -10.53
C ASP A 408 -12.63 9.72 -11.51
N GLU A 409 -11.40 9.52 -12.02
CA GLU A 409 -11.12 8.39 -12.92
C GLU A 409 -11.32 7.06 -12.20
N TYR A 410 -10.86 6.94 -10.95
CA TYR A 410 -11.03 5.75 -10.14
C TYR A 410 -12.51 5.46 -9.81
N ASN A 411 -13.30 6.50 -9.51
CA ASN A 411 -14.75 6.36 -9.34
C ASN A 411 -15.46 5.93 -10.65
N VAL A 412 -15.04 6.46 -11.80
CA VAL A 412 -15.55 6.01 -13.10
C VAL A 412 -15.17 4.55 -13.38
N MET A 413 -13.95 4.12 -13.05
CA MET A 413 -13.54 2.72 -13.21
C MET A 413 -14.41 1.76 -12.39
N GLN A 414 -14.73 2.12 -11.14
CA GLN A 414 -15.65 1.35 -10.29
C GLN A 414 -17.03 1.23 -10.92
N ARG A 415 -17.55 2.34 -11.44
CA ARG A 415 -18.83 2.40 -12.15
C ARG A 415 -18.82 1.56 -13.44
N ASP A 416 -17.81 1.70 -14.26
CA ASP A 416 -17.76 1.09 -15.59
C ASP A 416 -17.61 -0.43 -15.52
N LEU A 417 -16.89 -0.94 -14.52
CA LEU A 417 -16.64 -2.37 -14.33
C LEU A 417 -17.57 -3.02 -13.29
N GLN A 418 -18.39 -2.23 -12.59
CA GLN A 418 -19.18 -2.67 -11.44
C GLN A 418 -18.30 -3.39 -10.40
N VAL A 419 -17.24 -2.70 -9.98
CA VAL A 419 -16.21 -3.20 -9.04
C VAL A 419 -16.18 -2.30 -7.81
N GLU A 420 -16.09 -2.89 -6.61
CA GLU A 420 -15.84 -2.16 -5.37
C GLU A 420 -14.36 -1.82 -5.27
N GLY A 421 -14.03 -0.53 -5.39
CA GLY A 421 -12.68 0.01 -5.24
C GLY A 421 -12.39 0.60 -3.85
N GLY A 422 -13.34 0.55 -2.93
CA GLY A 422 -13.19 1.08 -1.57
C GLY A 422 -13.24 2.61 -1.45
N THR A 423 -13.56 3.34 -2.53
CA THR A 423 -13.77 4.81 -2.49
C THR A 423 -15.12 5.19 -3.09
N ARG A 424 -15.63 6.38 -2.77
CA ARG A 424 -16.91 6.88 -3.27
C ARG A 424 -16.79 8.29 -3.86
N PRO A 425 -17.73 8.68 -4.76
CA PRO A 425 -17.92 10.08 -5.11
C PRO A 425 -18.29 10.91 -3.88
N VAL A 426 -17.81 12.16 -3.85
CA VAL A 426 -18.15 13.17 -2.85
C VAL A 426 -18.37 14.50 -3.56
N ASP A 427 -19.24 15.35 -3.01
CA ASP A 427 -19.45 16.70 -3.52
C ASP A 427 -18.50 17.71 -2.85
N GLU A 428 -18.24 18.81 -3.56
CA GLU A 428 -17.29 19.84 -3.11
C GLU A 428 -17.75 20.55 -1.83
N GLU A 429 -19.04 20.84 -1.68
CA GLU A 429 -19.57 21.55 -0.50
C GLU A 429 -19.34 20.73 0.78
N THR A 430 -19.64 19.43 0.73
CA THR A 430 -19.35 18.49 1.83
C THR A 430 -17.85 18.39 2.12
N VAL A 431 -17.00 18.32 1.09
CA VAL A 431 -15.54 18.27 1.29
C VAL A 431 -15.05 19.51 2.03
N LEU A 432 -15.46 20.71 1.61
CA LEU A 432 -15.05 21.96 2.25
C LEU A 432 -15.50 22.04 3.72
N GLU A 433 -16.72 21.60 4.03
CA GLU A 433 -17.24 21.57 5.41
C GLU A 433 -16.36 20.71 6.34
N TYR A 434 -15.97 19.52 5.88
CA TYR A 434 -15.20 18.59 6.71
C TYR A 434 -13.73 18.97 6.80
N ARG A 435 -13.14 19.54 5.74
CA ARG A 435 -11.80 20.14 5.80
C ARG A 435 -11.77 21.28 6.82
N GLU A 436 -12.73 22.21 6.78
CA GLU A 436 -12.85 23.31 7.75
C GLU A 436 -12.97 22.79 9.19
N ARG A 437 -13.85 21.82 9.40
CA ARG A 437 -14.06 21.21 10.72
C ARG A 437 -12.79 20.58 11.28
N ALA A 438 -12.01 19.89 10.45
CA ALA A 438 -10.78 19.24 10.85
C ALA A 438 -9.70 20.24 11.26
N VAL A 439 -9.47 21.27 10.45
CA VAL A 439 -8.40 22.24 10.71
C VAL A 439 -8.75 23.10 11.93
N LYS A 440 -10.02 23.47 12.14
CA LYS A 440 -10.44 24.18 13.36
C LYS A 440 -10.30 23.33 14.62
N ALA A 441 -10.57 22.03 14.53
CA ALA A 441 -10.36 21.11 15.66
C ALA A 441 -8.87 21.02 16.01
N LEU A 442 -8.00 20.91 15.00
CA LEU A 442 -6.55 20.90 15.20
C LEU A 442 -6.03 22.24 15.74
N GLN A 443 -6.46 23.37 15.18
CA GLN A 443 -6.13 24.72 15.63
C GLN A 443 -6.42 24.88 17.13
N THR A 444 -7.59 24.43 17.57
CA THR A 444 -7.99 24.47 18.98
C THR A 444 -7.10 23.60 19.88
N VAL A 445 -6.69 22.42 19.39
CA VAL A 445 -5.76 21.55 20.13
C VAL A 445 -4.39 22.20 20.26
N PHE A 446 -3.88 22.82 19.19
CA PHE A 446 -2.62 23.56 19.22
C PHE A 446 -2.67 24.73 20.20
N GLU A 447 -3.77 25.50 20.22
CA GLU A 447 -3.97 26.60 21.15
C GLU A 447 -3.99 26.15 22.63
N GLU A 448 -4.68 25.05 22.95
CA GLU A 448 -4.77 24.54 24.32
C GLU A 448 -3.47 23.90 24.80
N LEU A 449 -2.66 23.32 23.89
CA LEU A 449 -1.34 22.80 24.20
C LEU A 449 -0.24 23.87 24.19
N GLY A 450 -0.53 25.09 23.73
CA GLY A 450 0.44 26.18 23.67
C GLY A 450 1.46 26.04 22.53
N PHE A 451 1.14 25.25 21.51
CA PHE A 451 1.98 25.04 20.33
C PHE A 451 1.94 26.25 19.36
N PRO A 452 2.87 26.32 18.39
CA PRO A 452 2.89 27.38 17.40
C PRO A 452 1.54 27.52 16.69
N PRO A 453 0.94 28.72 16.68
CA PRO A 453 -0.45 28.90 16.29
C PRO A 453 -0.69 28.42 14.85
N ILE A 454 -1.85 27.78 14.62
CA ILE A 454 -2.41 27.61 13.28
C ILE A 454 -3.27 28.84 13.03
N THR A 455 -2.87 29.70 12.10
CA THR A 455 -3.51 30.98 11.84
C THR A 455 -4.81 30.83 11.05
N ASP A 456 -5.69 31.86 11.08
CA ASP A 456 -6.89 31.89 10.23
C ASP A 456 -6.56 31.82 8.73
N GLU A 457 -5.37 32.32 8.33
CA GLU A 457 -4.88 32.22 6.94
C GLU A 457 -4.54 30.78 6.56
N GLU A 458 -3.91 30.02 7.46
CA GLU A 458 -3.65 28.60 7.26
C GLU A 458 -4.93 27.76 7.28
N VAL A 459 -5.91 28.14 8.12
CA VAL A 459 -7.23 27.50 8.13
C VAL A 459 -7.91 27.71 6.78
N ASP A 460 -8.00 28.95 6.28
CA ASP A 460 -8.61 29.25 4.99
C ASP A 460 -7.89 28.52 3.85
N ALA A 461 -6.55 28.56 3.83
CA ALA A 461 -5.76 27.86 2.83
C ALA A 461 -6.00 26.35 2.83
N ALA A 462 -5.95 25.70 3.99
CA ALA A 462 -6.14 24.24 4.09
C ALA A 462 -7.53 23.79 3.64
N ILE A 463 -8.56 24.63 3.79
CA ILE A 463 -9.92 24.31 3.33
C ILE A 463 -9.96 24.17 1.80
N TYR A 464 -9.29 25.05 1.07
CA TYR A 464 -9.39 25.13 -0.40
C TYR A 464 -8.17 24.60 -1.16
N ALA A 465 -7.11 24.20 -0.47
CA ALA A 465 -5.87 23.72 -1.07
C ALA A 465 -6.08 22.44 -1.91
N ASP A 466 -5.37 22.35 -3.03
CA ASP A 466 -5.05 21.09 -3.70
C ASP A 466 -3.90 20.38 -2.97
N GLY A 467 -2.91 21.15 -2.51
CA GLY A 467 -1.79 20.67 -1.71
C GLY A 467 -0.93 21.80 -1.15
N SER A 468 0.29 21.49 -0.75
CA SER A 468 1.21 22.37 -0.01
C SER A 468 1.57 23.67 -0.76
N LYS A 469 1.44 23.69 -2.08
CA LYS A 469 1.67 24.90 -2.90
C LYS A 469 0.65 26.00 -2.63
N ASP A 470 -0.50 25.64 -2.08
CA ASP A 470 -1.57 26.56 -1.71
C ASP A 470 -1.51 26.93 -0.21
N MET A 471 -0.57 26.34 0.54
CA MET A 471 -0.44 26.53 1.99
C MET A 471 0.56 27.64 2.34
N PRO A 472 0.29 28.48 3.36
CA PRO A 472 1.28 29.36 3.95
C PRO A 472 2.47 28.59 4.55
N GLU A 473 3.65 29.18 4.51
CA GLU A 473 4.85 28.63 5.16
C GLU A 473 4.69 28.65 6.69
N ARG A 474 5.08 27.55 7.34
CA ARG A 474 5.21 27.45 8.81
C ARG A 474 6.67 27.47 9.25
N SER A 475 6.91 27.86 10.50
CA SER A 475 8.24 27.76 11.09
C SER A 475 8.53 26.31 11.50
N THR A 476 9.23 25.56 10.63
CA THR A 476 9.62 24.16 10.93
C THR A 476 10.39 24.04 12.24
N ALA A 477 11.19 25.05 12.60
CA ALA A 477 11.96 25.02 13.85
C ALA A 477 11.05 25.07 15.10
N GLU A 478 10.03 25.93 15.08
CA GLU A 478 9.08 26.05 16.20
C GLU A 478 8.17 24.82 16.27
N ASP A 479 7.76 24.27 15.13
CA ASP A 479 6.96 23.03 15.09
C ASP A 479 7.76 21.81 15.58
N ILE A 480 9.05 21.72 15.28
CA ILE A 480 9.93 20.67 15.84
C ILE A 480 10.02 20.79 17.36
N GLU A 481 10.18 22.00 17.89
CA GLU A 481 10.21 22.23 19.35
C GLU A 481 8.88 21.78 19.99
N ALA A 482 7.74 22.06 19.37
CA ALA A 482 6.44 21.62 19.84
C ALA A 482 6.22 20.10 19.74
N ALA A 483 6.73 19.46 18.68
CA ALA A 483 6.70 18.02 18.53
C ALA A 483 7.51 17.30 19.63
N GLU A 484 8.67 17.85 19.98
CA GLU A 484 9.50 17.40 21.10
C GLU A 484 8.76 17.62 22.44
N GLU A 485 8.18 18.80 22.66
CA GLU A 485 7.40 19.13 23.86
C GLU A 485 6.19 18.19 24.05
N LEU A 486 5.45 17.86 22.97
CA LEU A 486 4.36 16.89 23.00
C LEU A 486 4.80 15.54 23.58
N LEU A 487 6.01 15.09 23.21
CA LEU A 487 6.58 13.85 23.73
C LEU A 487 7.10 14.02 25.17
N GLU A 488 7.83 15.09 25.48
CA GLU A 488 8.40 15.33 26.81
C GLU A 488 7.33 15.49 27.90
N ASP A 489 6.23 16.16 27.58
CA ASP A 489 5.12 16.40 28.51
C ASP A 489 4.22 15.18 28.72
N GLY A 490 4.46 14.09 27.99
CA GLY A 490 3.69 12.87 28.15
C GLY A 490 2.26 12.97 27.64
N VAL A 491 2.00 13.89 26.68
CA VAL A 491 0.65 14.09 26.12
C VAL A 491 0.19 12.80 25.43
N THR A 492 -1.04 12.39 25.72
CA THR A 492 -1.65 11.20 25.13
C THR A 492 -2.90 11.52 24.32
N GLY A 493 -3.34 10.58 23.49
CA GLY A 493 -4.61 10.68 22.78
C GLY A 493 -5.81 10.90 23.71
N ALA A 494 -5.75 10.42 24.96
CA ALA A 494 -6.79 10.68 25.96
C ALA A 494 -6.84 12.15 26.43
N ASP A 495 -5.71 12.86 26.38
CA ASP A 495 -5.66 14.29 26.70
C ASP A 495 -6.21 15.12 25.53
N VAL A 496 -5.87 14.74 24.30
CA VAL A 496 -6.45 15.32 23.08
C VAL A 496 -7.98 15.17 23.07
N VAL A 497 -8.51 13.99 23.42
CA VAL A 497 -9.95 13.75 23.56
C VAL A 497 -10.60 14.74 24.54
N LYS A 498 -9.97 15.01 25.69
CA LYS A 498 -10.50 15.96 26.68
C LYS A 498 -10.48 17.40 26.14
N ILE A 499 -9.43 17.78 25.44
CA ILE A 499 -9.27 19.11 24.84
C ILE A 499 -10.39 19.35 23.82
N LEU A 500 -10.60 18.40 22.91
CA LEU A 500 -11.66 18.46 21.90
C LEU A 500 -13.05 18.53 22.54
N ALA A 501 -13.33 17.65 23.51
CA ALA A 501 -14.62 17.62 24.20
C ALA A 501 -14.92 18.91 24.99
N LYS A 502 -13.90 19.53 25.59
CA LYS A 502 -14.05 20.80 26.34
C LYS A 502 -14.36 21.99 25.42
N ASN A 503 -13.93 21.92 24.16
CA ASN A 503 -14.00 23.03 23.21
C ASN A 503 -15.06 22.85 22.12
N GLY A 504 -16.07 22.00 22.35
CA GLY A 504 -17.24 21.87 21.46
C GLY A 504 -17.03 20.96 20.25
N PHE A 505 -15.98 20.13 20.26
CA PHE A 505 -15.71 19.10 19.25
C PHE A 505 -16.10 17.70 19.77
N GLU A 506 -17.26 17.57 20.43
CA GLU A 506 -17.65 16.34 21.13
C GLU A 506 -17.70 15.12 20.22
N THR A 507 -18.17 15.25 18.97
CA THR A 507 -18.20 14.12 18.03
C THR A 507 -16.80 13.64 17.68
N ILE A 508 -15.85 14.54 17.42
CA ILE A 508 -14.46 14.17 17.09
C ILE A 508 -13.80 13.54 18.33
N ALA A 509 -14.05 14.10 19.51
CA ALA A 509 -13.58 13.53 20.77
C ALA A 509 -14.13 12.11 21.02
N GLN A 510 -15.41 11.87 20.72
CA GLN A 510 -16.02 10.54 20.81
C GLN A 510 -15.40 9.55 19.82
N ASN A 511 -15.13 10.00 18.59
CA ASN A 511 -14.50 9.18 17.57
C ASN A 511 -13.06 8.81 17.95
N MET A 512 -12.25 9.78 18.37
CA MET A 512 -10.90 9.50 18.87
C MET A 512 -10.91 8.56 20.07
N LEU A 513 -11.86 8.72 21.00
CA LEU A 513 -12.04 7.80 22.12
C LEU A 513 -12.45 6.40 21.65
N GLY A 514 -13.24 6.29 20.58
CA GLY A 514 -13.62 5.03 19.95
C GLY A 514 -12.40 4.25 19.46
N ILE A 515 -11.47 4.89 18.75
CA ILE A 515 -10.19 4.26 18.34
C ILE A 515 -9.41 3.76 19.55
N LEU A 516 -9.27 4.57 20.60
CA LEU A 516 -8.57 4.17 21.83
C LEU A 516 -9.26 3.00 22.55
N LYS A 517 -10.60 2.95 22.53
CA LYS A 517 -11.38 1.84 23.10
C LYS A 517 -11.28 0.56 22.26
N GLY A 518 -11.10 0.67 20.95
CA GLY A 518 -10.81 -0.47 20.07
C GLY A 518 -9.63 -1.30 20.57
N ARG A 519 -8.62 -0.64 21.11
CA ARG A 519 -7.44 -1.27 21.72
C ARG A 519 -7.74 -2.09 22.97
N VAL A 520 -8.77 -1.70 23.73
CA VAL A 520 -9.19 -2.42 24.93
C VAL A 520 -9.96 -3.68 24.57
N ALA A 521 -10.79 -3.61 23.52
CA ALA A 521 -11.57 -4.74 23.04
C ALA A 521 -10.67 -5.76 22.32
N GLY A 522 -9.75 -5.27 21.49
CA GLY A 522 -8.82 -6.09 20.72
C GLY A 522 -9.44 -6.76 19.50
N ASP A 523 -10.71 -6.54 19.18
CA ASP A 523 -11.34 -7.27 18.05
C ASP A 523 -10.81 -6.79 16.69
N TYR A 524 -10.44 -5.51 16.54
CA TYR A 524 -9.89 -4.97 15.28
C TYR A 524 -8.45 -5.40 14.97
N ILE A 525 -7.77 -6.10 15.90
CA ILE A 525 -6.43 -6.67 15.65
C ILE A 525 -6.51 -8.05 14.96
N GLN A 526 -7.72 -8.58 14.77
CA GLN A 526 -7.94 -9.79 13.98
C GLN A 526 -7.66 -9.52 12.49
N THR A 527 -7.40 -10.59 11.73
CA THR A 527 -7.14 -10.55 10.29
C THR A 527 -8.13 -9.67 9.56
N SER A 528 -7.64 -8.66 8.84
CA SER A 528 -8.46 -7.73 8.04
C SER A 528 -9.43 -6.87 8.84
N GLY A 529 -9.18 -6.67 10.14
CA GLY A 529 -10.02 -5.86 11.02
C GLY A 529 -10.01 -4.37 10.65
N ILE A 530 -11.20 -3.83 10.39
CA ILE A 530 -11.51 -2.42 10.17
C ILE A 530 -12.72 -1.98 11.00
N PHE A 531 -12.97 -0.68 11.11
CA PHE A 531 -14.25 -0.15 11.61
C PHE A 531 -15.16 0.27 10.46
N GLU A 532 -16.38 -0.25 10.47
CA GLU A 532 -17.46 0.14 9.56
C GLU A 532 -18.35 1.22 10.20
N GLY A 533 -19.04 1.98 9.35
CA GLY A 533 -19.89 3.10 9.77
C GLY A 533 -19.13 4.41 9.94
N ASP A 534 -19.79 5.34 10.63
CA ASP A 534 -19.31 6.67 11.01
C ASP A 534 -19.60 6.91 12.50
N GLY A 535 -18.65 6.48 13.35
CA GLY A 535 -18.71 6.68 14.80
C GLY A 535 -19.40 5.57 15.60
N GLU A 536 -19.90 4.51 14.96
CA GLU A 536 -20.42 3.31 15.65
C GLU A 536 -19.30 2.41 16.18
N PHE A 537 -18.16 2.35 15.48
CA PHE A 537 -17.03 1.45 15.78
C PHE A 537 -17.41 -0.03 15.74
N ASP A 538 -18.35 -0.40 14.86
CA ASP A 538 -18.61 -1.80 14.55
C ASP A 538 -17.43 -2.38 13.77
N ILE A 539 -16.96 -3.56 14.18
CA ILE A 539 -15.75 -4.16 13.63
C ILE A 539 -16.12 -5.17 12.56
N VAL A 540 -15.48 -5.05 11.41
CA VAL A 540 -15.57 -6.00 10.29
C VAL A 540 -14.18 -6.54 10.04
N SER A 541 -14.03 -7.86 10.06
CA SER A 541 -12.77 -8.58 9.85
C SER A 541 -13.01 -9.89 9.13
N ALA A 542 -11.95 -10.60 8.75
CA ALA A 542 -12.08 -11.93 8.15
C ALA A 542 -12.76 -12.95 9.08
N VAL A 543 -12.90 -12.66 10.38
CA VAL A 543 -13.56 -13.54 11.35
C VAL A 543 -15.08 -13.47 11.23
N ASN A 544 -15.66 -12.28 11.07
CA ASN A 544 -17.11 -12.08 11.02
C ASN A 544 -17.66 -11.69 9.63
N ASP A 545 -16.76 -11.35 8.70
CA ASP A 545 -17.02 -11.17 7.27
C ASP A 545 -16.02 -12.05 6.46
N PRO A 546 -16.03 -13.38 6.65
CA PRO A 546 -15.12 -14.28 5.94
C PRO A 546 -15.47 -14.34 4.45
N ASN A 547 -14.46 -14.39 3.58
CA ASN A 547 -14.70 -14.54 2.15
C ASN A 547 -15.20 -15.96 1.78
N GLU A 548 -16.46 -16.07 1.38
CA GLU A 548 -17.12 -17.34 1.02
C GLU A 548 -17.26 -17.54 -0.51
N TYR A 549 -16.35 -17.01 -1.32
CA TYR A 549 -16.44 -17.12 -2.78
C TYR A 549 -16.32 -18.57 -3.27
N GLN A 550 -17.35 -19.02 -3.99
CA GLN A 550 -17.46 -20.31 -4.71
C GLN A 550 -17.98 -20.10 -6.14
N GLY A 551 -17.60 -18.98 -6.78
CA GLY A 551 -17.99 -18.65 -8.15
C GLY A 551 -19.23 -17.75 -8.28
N PRO A 552 -19.81 -17.65 -9.50
CA PRO A 552 -20.96 -16.80 -9.78
C PRO A 552 -22.13 -17.00 -8.80
N GLY A 553 -22.67 -15.90 -8.27
CA GLY A 553 -23.78 -15.91 -7.29
C GLY A 553 -23.37 -16.06 -5.82
N THR A 554 -22.07 -16.16 -5.55
CA THR A 554 -21.51 -16.25 -4.18
C THR A 554 -20.44 -15.17 -3.96
N GLY A 555 -19.97 -15.07 -2.71
CA GLY A 555 -18.99 -14.07 -2.24
C GLY A 555 -19.49 -12.64 -2.37
N PHE A 556 -18.57 -11.68 -2.21
CA PHE A 556 -18.89 -10.26 -2.33
C PHE A 556 -19.43 -9.89 -3.72
N ARG A 557 -20.49 -9.07 -3.73
CA ARG A 557 -21.11 -8.50 -4.93
C ARG A 557 -21.41 -7.03 -4.70
N LEU A 558 -21.04 -6.20 -5.67
CA LEU A 558 -21.43 -4.79 -5.69
C LEU A 558 -22.87 -4.67 -6.19
N GLU A 559 -23.81 -4.59 -5.25
CA GLU A 559 -25.24 -4.48 -5.48
C GLU A 559 -25.92 -3.56 -4.44
N GLY A 560 -27.22 -3.32 -4.60
CA GLY A 560 -28.02 -2.52 -3.66
C GLY A 560 -27.55 -1.06 -3.55
N GLU A 561 -27.61 -0.52 -2.34
CA GLU A 561 -27.27 0.88 -2.05
C GLU A 561 -25.81 1.21 -2.39
N ARG A 562 -24.89 0.30 -2.13
CA ARG A 562 -23.47 0.49 -2.46
C ARG A 562 -23.26 0.63 -3.97
N TRP A 563 -24.03 -0.10 -4.78
CA TRP A 563 -23.98 0.06 -6.24
C TRP A 563 -24.61 1.37 -6.71
N GLU A 564 -25.70 1.82 -6.10
CA GLU A 564 -26.27 3.13 -6.40
C GLU A 564 -25.27 4.25 -6.11
N GLU A 565 -24.52 4.18 -5.00
CA GLU A 565 -23.46 5.14 -4.67
C GLU A 565 -22.37 5.21 -5.76
N LYS A 566 -21.90 4.07 -6.29
CA LYS A 566 -20.86 4.08 -7.34
C LYS A 566 -21.35 4.66 -8.67
N LYS A 567 -22.66 4.61 -8.95
CA LYS A 567 -23.21 5.16 -10.19
C LYS A 567 -23.33 6.69 -10.14
N ASP A 568 -23.46 7.25 -8.95
CA ASP A 568 -23.72 8.68 -8.71
C ASP A 568 -22.44 9.53 -8.80
N ILE A 569 -21.84 9.55 -9.99
CA ILE A 569 -20.64 10.35 -10.26
C ILE A 569 -21.02 11.80 -10.60
N ARG A 570 -20.23 12.77 -10.08
CA ARG A 570 -20.57 14.21 -10.07
C ARG A 570 -20.83 14.89 -11.42
N PHE A 571 -20.40 14.30 -12.53
CA PHE A 571 -20.56 14.83 -13.89
C PHE A 571 -21.47 13.97 -14.77
N ALA A 572 -22.14 12.97 -14.21
CA ALA A 572 -23.23 12.30 -14.91
C ALA A 572 -24.40 13.29 -15.09
N VAL A 573 -24.95 13.33 -16.30
CA VAL A 573 -26.11 14.16 -16.64
C VAL A 573 -27.31 13.27 -16.89
N ASP A 574 -28.49 13.72 -16.49
CA ASP A 574 -29.73 13.04 -16.85
C ASP A 574 -29.93 13.13 -18.38
N PRO A 575 -30.13 12.01 -19.09
CA PRO A 575 -30.44 12.04 -20.51
C PRO A 575 -31.67 12.88 -20.89
N GLU A 576 -32.60 13.14 -19.97
CA GLU A 576 -33.75 14.03 -20.21
C GLU A 576 -33.36 15.52 -20.32
N ASP A 577 -32.18 15.91 -19.82
CA ASP A 577 -31.67 17.29 -19.81
C ASP A 577 -30.77 17.63 -21.03
N ILE A 578 -30.54 16.69 -21.96
CA ILE A 578 -29.75 16.84 -23.20
C ILE A 578 -30.68 16.95 -24.42
#